data_AF-A0A956J181-F1
#
_entry.id   AF-A0A956J181-F1
#
_cell.length_a   1.000
_cell.length_b   1.000
_cell.length_c   1.000
_cell.angle_alpha   90.00
_cell.angle_beta   90.00
_cell.angle_gamma   90.00
#
_symmetry.space_group_name_H-M   'P 1'
#
loop_
_entity.id
_entity.type
_entity.pdbx_description
1 polymer ?
#
loop_
_entity_poly.entity_id
_entity_poly.type
_entity_poly.pdbx_seq_one_letter_code
_entity_poly.pdbx_strand_id
1 'polypeptide(L)'
;MRKRYRRRVVGYELLERLGQGGFAEVWRARQFTDGFSRDVCIKRARGFDSGVRRALAEEARLLAMISHGNIIRLFDVLEDSHGQ
;
A
#
# COMPACT_ATOMS: atom_id res chain seq x y z
N MET A 1 -11.76 16.58 12.35
CA MET A 1 -11.06 17.38 11.32
C MET A 1 -10.12 16.44 10.55
N ARG A 2 -10.48 15.98 9.34
CA ARG A 2 -9.67 14.99 8.59
C ARG A 2 -8.53 15.70 7.85
N LYS A 3 -7.27 15.46 8.23
CA LYS A 3 -6.09 15.95 7.50
C LYS A 3 -6.09 15.35 6.10
N ARG A 4 -6.27 16.16 5.06
CA ARG A 4 -6.11 15.75 3.65
C ARG A 4 -4.62 15.63 3.35
N TYR A 5 -4.10 14.40 3.31
CA TYR A 5 -2.76 14.16 2.78
C TYR A 5 -2.83 14.23 1.25
N ARG A 6 -2.22 15.24 0.63
CA ARG A 6 -2.22 15.44 -0.84
C ARG A 6 -1.37 14.40 -1.62
N ARG A 7 -1.11 13.20 -1.06
CA ARG A 7 -0.44 12.12 -1.80
C ARG A 7 -1.50 11.21 -2.41
N ARG A 8 -1.58 11.23 -3.74
CA ARG A 8 -2.42 10.34 -4.53
C ARG A 8 -1.51 9.32 -5.18
N VAL A 9 -1.81 8.04 -4.97
CA VAL A 9 -1.40 6.98 -5.90
C VAL A 9 -2.51 6.89 -6.93
N VAL A 10 -2.22 6.59 -8.20
CA VAL A 10 -3.27 6.56 -9.24
C VAL A 10 -4.36 5.56 -8.83
N GLY A 11 -5.61 6.03 -8.72
CA GLY A 11 -6.75 5.22 -8.25
C GLY A 11 -6.92 5.12 -6.72
N TYR A 12 -6.01 5.69 -5.91
CA TYR A 12 -6.06 5.61 -4.44
C TYR A 12 -5.84 6.97 -3.76
N GLU A 13 -6.69 7.29 -2.78
CA GLU A 13 -6.53 8.43 -1.87
C GLU A 13 -5.96 7.97 -0.53
N LEU A 14 -4.75 8.42 -0.16
CA LEU A 14 -4.19 8.18 1.16
C LEU A 14 -4.92 9.02 2.21
N LEU A 15 -5.46 8.36 3.25
CA LEU A 15 -6.30 8.99 4.27
C LEU A 15 -5.53 9.30 5.55
N GLU A 16 -4.94 8.29 6.19
CA GLU A 16 -4.16 8.45 7.40
C GLU A 16 -3.13 7.34 7.55
N ARG A 17 -2.03 7.61 8.26
CA ARG A 17 -1.01 6.60 8.51
C ARG A 17 -1.42 5.74 9.69
N LEU A 18 -1.48 4.42 9.47
CA LEU A 18 -1.82 3.42 10.48
C LEU A 18 -0.59 2.99 11.29
N GLY A 19 0.58 2.99 10.68
CA GLY A 19 1.81 2.58 11.34
C GLY A 19 3.07 2.94 10.56
N GLN A 20 4.20 2.94 11.26
CA GLN A 20 5.52 3.20 10.69
C GLN A 20 6.52 2.22 11.31
N GLY A 21 7.19 1.43 10.47
CA GLY A 21 8.35 0.62 10.84
C GLY A 21 9.65 1.24 10.35
N GLY A 22 10.74 0.48 10.47
CA GLY A 22 12.06 0.88 10.00
C GLY A 22 12.11 1.08 8.48
N PHE A 23 11.53 0.15 7.72
CA PHE A 23 11.66 0.09 6.26
C PHE A 23 10.40 0.44 5.47
N ALA A 24 9.25 0.56 6.14
CA ALA A 24 7.97 0.81 5.49
C ALA A 24 7.01 1.58 6.39
N GLU A 25 6.00 2.18 5.79
CA GLU A 25 4.84 2.75 6.46
C GLU A 25 3.56 2.17 5.89
N VAL A 26 2.54 2.04 6.74
CA VAL A 26 1.22 1.53 6.37
C VAL A 26 0.21 2.66 6.49
N TRP A 27 -0.60 2.83 5.45
CA TRP A 27 -1.61 3.87 5.34
C TRP A 27 -2.98 3.25 5.16
N ARG A 28 -4.00 3.82 5.81
CA ARG A 28 -5.38 3.66 5.36
C ARG A 28 -5.54 4.49 4.09
N ALA A 29 -6.09 3.87 3.07
CA ALA A 29 -6.40 4.52 1.81
C ALA A 29 -7.81 4.18 1.36
N ARG A 30 -8.33 4.97 0.42
CA ARG A 30 -9.56 4.69 -0.29
C ARG A 30 -9.24 4.44 -1.75
N GLN A 31 -9.58 3.26 -2.25
CA GLN A 31 -9.52 2.98 -3.67
C GLN A 31 -10.83 3.39 -4.32
N PHE A 32 -10.75 4.05 -5.47
CA PHE A 32 -11.90 4.38 -6.31
C PHE A 32 -11.87 3.51 -7.57
N THR A 33 -12.98 2.85 -7.84
CA THR A 33 -13.24 2.11 -9.08
C THR A 33 -14.54 2.64 -9.68
N ASP A 34 -14.86 2.30 -10.93
CA ASP A 34 -16.04 2.85 -11.62
C ASP A 34 -17.33 2.71 -10.79
N GLY A 35 -17.80 3.83 -10.23
CA GLY A 35 -19.01 3.90 -9.39
C GLY A 35 -18.87 3.40 -7.94
N PHE A 36 -17.73 2.85 -7.53
CA PHE A 36 -17.55 2.26 -6.20
C PHE A 36 -16.27 2.72 -5.50
N SER A 37 -16.25 2.58 -4.18
CA SER A 37 -15.03 2.77 -3.41
C SER A 37 -14.89 1.72 -2.32
N ARG A 38 -13.66 1.37 -1.99
CA ARG A 38 -13.35 0.48 -0.87
C ARG A 38 -12.20 1.05 -0.03
N ASP A 39 -12.28 0.84 1.27
CA ASP A 39 -11.17 1.15 2.18
C ASP A 39 -10.13 0.01 2.09
N VAL A 40 -8.86 0.39 1.96
CA VAL A 40 -7.72 -0.53 1.83
C VAL A 40 -6.56 -0.07 2.71
N CYS A 41 -5.58 -0.95 2.90
CA CYS A 41 -4.28 -0.58 3.45
C CYS A 41 -3.24 -0.56 2.34
N ILE A 42 -2.35 0.43 2.35
CA ILE A 42 -1.19 0.51 1.45
C ILE A 42 0.08 0.48 2.31
N LYS A 43 0.93 -0.51 2.07
CA LYS A 43 2.29 -0.60 2.64
C LYS A 43 3.27 -0.04 1.61
N ARG A 44 3.99 1.03 1.98
CA ARG A 44 4.97 1.70 1.11
C ARG A 44 6.36 1.62 1.73
N ALA A 45 7.37 1.33 0.91
CA ALA A 45 8.77 1.38 1.31
C ALA A 45 9.18 2.81 1.71
N ARG A 46 10.04 2.93 2.73
CA ARG A 46 10.64 4.20 3.14
C ARG A 46 12.10 4.22 2.72
N GLY A 47 12.35 4.44 1.43
CA GLY A 47 13.70 4.52 0.88
C GLY A 47 13.82 3.77 -0.45
N PHE A 48 14.91 4.04 -1.14
CA PHE A 48 15.21 3.55 -2.49
C PHE A 48 16.30 2.48 -2.50
N ASP A 49 16.70 1.98 -1.33
CA ASP A 49 17.68 0.90 -1.26
C ASP A 49 17.11 -0.38 -1.89
N SER A 50 17.93 -1.06 -2.68
CA SER A 50 17.53 -2.26 -3.42
C SER A 50 17.12 -3.41 -2.50
N GLY A 51 17.68 -3.49 -1.29
CA GLY A 51 17.30 -4.48 -0.29
C GLY A 51 15.89 -4.28 0.23
N VAL A 52 15.49 -3.03 0.50
CA VAL A 52 14.13 -2.71 0.97
C VAL A 52 13.09 -3.00 -0.11
N ARG A 53 13.36 -2.59 -1.36
CA ARG A 53 12.46 -2.90 -2.49
C ARG A 53 12.31 -4.41 -2.68
N ARG A 54 13.41 -5.16 -2.64
CA ARG A 54 13.40 -6.62 -2.76
C ARG A 54 12.60 -7.28 -1.65
N ALA A 55 12.77 -6.84 -0.40
CA ALA A 55 12.03 -7.38 0.73
C ALA A 55 10.51 -7.13 0.60
N LEU A 56 10.11 -5.93 0.17
CA LEU A 56 8.69 -5.62 -0.07
C LEU A 56 8.11 -6.43 -1.24
N ALA A 57 8.86 -6.58 -2.32
CA ALA A 57 8.46 -7.41 -3.46
C ALA A 57 8.30 -8.88 -3.09
N GLU A 58 9.17 -9.42 -2.24
CA GLU A 58 9.06 -10.80 -1.75
C GLU A 58 7.83 -10.98 -0.85
N GLU A 59 7.52 -10.02 0.01
CA GLU A 59 6.30 -10.04 0.82
C GLU A 59 5.04 -10.03 -0.05
N ALA A 60 5.00 -9.18 -1.08
CA ALA A 60 3.92 -9.16 -2.05
C ALA A 60 3.80 -10.51 -2.80
N ARG A 61 4.92 -11.10 -3.22
CA ARG A 61 4.96 -12.42 -3.86
C ARG A 61 4.36 -13.51 -2.98
N LEU A 62 4.74 -13.55 -1.71
CA LEU A 62 4.22 -14.54 -0.75
C LEU A 62 2.71 -14.36 -0.52
N LEU A 63 2.24 -13.12 -0.37
CA LEU A 63 0.82 -12.84 -0.21
C LEU A 63 -0.01 -13.17 -1.46
N ALA A 64 0.55 -12.97 -2.65
CA ALA A 64 -0.11 -13.32 -3.92
C ALA A 64 -0.38 -14.83 -4.07
N MET A 65 0.39 -15.68 -3.38
CA MET A 65 0.24 -17.13 -3.42
C MET A 65 -0.83 -17.68 -2.46
N ILE A 66 -1.40 -16.84 -1.59
CA ILE A 66 -2.30 -17.30 -0.53
C ILE A 66 -3.68 -16.64 -0.69
N SER A 67 -4.73 -17.46 -0.73
CA SER A 67 -6.12 -17.00 -0.72
C SER A 67 -6.91 -17.74 0.36
N HIS A 68 -7.02 -17.12 1.53
CA HIS A 68 -7.69 -17.71 2.69
C HIS A 68 -8.45 -16.65 3.49
N GLY A 69 -9.60 -17.00 4.08
CA GLY A 69 -10.47 -16.05 4.79
C GLY A 69 -9.85 -15.39 6.03
N ASN A 70 -8.84 -16.02 6.63
CA ASN A 70 -8.13 -15.53 7.82
C ASN A 70 -6.77 -14.88 7.51
N ILE A 71 -6.44 -14.67 6.24
CA ILE A 71 -5.18 -14.04 5.80
C ILE A 71 -5.54 -12.83 4.95
N ILE A 72 -4.84 -11.71 5.14
CA ILE A 72 -5.09 -10.50 4.36
C ILE A 72 -4.88 -10.77 2.87
N ARG A 73 -5.74 -10.17 2.04
CA ARG A 73 -5.66 -10.30 0.58
C ARG A 73 -4.80 -9.18 0.00
N LEU A 74 -3.84 -9.55 -0.84
CA LEU A 74 -3.16 -8.60 -1.71
C LEU A 74 -4.09 -8.25 -2.87
N PHE A 75 -4.35 -6.96 -3.07
CA PHE A 75 -5.18 -6.48 -4.17
C PHE A 75 -4.38 -6.02 -5.37
N ASP A 76 -3.23 -5.40 -5.12
CA ASP A 76 -2.47 -4.68 -6.13
C ASP A 76 -1.02 -4.49 -5.66
N VAL A 77 -0.10 -4.34 -6.60
CA VAL A 77 1.29 -3.95 -6.38
C VAL A 77 1.57 -2.78 -7.29
N LEU A 78 1.90 -1.65 -6.69
CA LEU A 78 2.03 -0.37 -7.38
C LEU A 78 3.45 0.14 -7.19
N GLU A 79 4.02 0.70 -8.24
CA GLU A 79 5.17 1.59 -8.13
C GLU A 79 4.67 3.02 -8.29
N ASP A 80 4.99 3.89 -7.32
CA ASP A 80 4.69 5.31 -7.49
C ASP A 80 5.60 5.95 -8.56
N SER A 81 5.28 7.19 -8.96
CA SER A 81 6.08 7.93 -9.96
C SER A 81 7.53 8.20 -9.55
N HIS A 82 7.90 7.88 -8.31
CA HIS A 82 9.25 7.96 -7.78
C HIS A 82 9.90 6.58 -7.60
N GLY A 83 9.21 5.48 -7.92
CA GLY A 83 9.68 4.11 -7.76
C GLY A 83 9.63 3.58 -6.32
N GLN A 84 8.66 4.04 -5.51
CA GLN A 84 8.35 3.52 -4.16
C GLN A 84 7.13 2.62 -4.12
#